data_AF-A0A3M1QXK6-F1
#
_entry.id   AF-A0A3M1QXK6-F1
#
_cell.length_a   1.000
_cell.length_b   1.000
_cell.length_c   1.000
_cell.angle_alpha   90.00
_cell.angle_beta   90.00
_cell.angle_gamma   90.00
#
_symmetry.space_group_name_H-M   'P 1'
#
loop_
_entity.id
_entity.type
_entity.pdbx_description
1 polymer ?
#
loop_
_entity_poly.entity_id
_entity_poly.type
_entity_poly.pdbx_seq_one_letter_code
_entity_poly.pdbx_strand_id
1 'polypeptide(L)'
;MIKPFLKQVFFYLGIYALIRRFFPRKELAVLRYHAVCPPGSAYASPGICVTPEGFRRQIRYLARRYPVLPLDEAVERLRRG
;
A
#
# COMPACT_ATOMS: atom_id res chain seq x y z
N MET A 1 21.17 5.67 7.95
CA MET A 1 21.57 5.02 6.68
C MET A 1 21.38 3.50 6.65
N ILE A 2 21.56 2.76 7.77
CA ILE A 2 21.43 1.28 7.83
C ILE A 2 19.99 0.77 7.67
N LYS A 3 19.01 1.49 8.24
CA LYS A 3 17.58 1.10 8.24
C LYS A 3 16.93 0.95 6.85
N PRO A 4 17.10 1.85 5.88
CA PRO A 4 16.49 1.69 4.55
C PRO A 4 17.10 0.53 3.76
N PHE A 5 18.41 0.30 3.87
CA PHE A 5 19.10 -0.79 3.19
C PHE A 5 18.59 -2.15 3.66
N LEU A 6 18.50 -2.37 4.97
CA LEU A 6 18.01 -3.64 5.51
C LEU A 6 16.55 -3.93 5.09
N LYS A 7 15.69 -2.89 5.05
CA LYS A 7 14.32 -3.02 4.54
C LYS A 7 14.30 -3.43 3.07
N GLN A 8 15.20 -2.89 2.25
CA GLN A 8 15.32 -3.28 0.84
C GLN A 8 15.79 -4.72 0.70
N VAL A 9 16.80 -5.13 1.45
CA VAL A 9 17.28 -6.52 1.45
C VAL A 9 16.15 -7.48 1.83
N PHE A 10 15.42 -7.21 2.92
CA PHE A 10 14.28 -8.04 3.32
C PHE A 10 13.13 -8.04 2.31
N PHE A 11 12.92 -6.93 1.60
CA PHE A 11 11.94 -6.85 0.52
C PHE A 11 12.33 -7.72 -0.67
N TYR A 12 13.56 -7.60 -1.16
CA TYR A 12 14.03 -8.37 -2.32
C TYR A 12 14.22 -9.85 -2.02
N LEU A 13 14.59 -10.22 -0.79
CA LEU A 13 14.65 -11.62 -0.35
C LEU A 13 13.27 -12.23 -0.07
N GLY A 14 12.18 -11.46 -0.21
CA GLY A 14 10.82 -11.98 -0.03
C GLY A 14 10.44 -12.28 1.43
N ILE A 15 11.25 -11.87 2.41
CA ILE A 15 10.99 -12.13 3.84
C ILE A 15 9.63 -11.57 4.27
N TYR A 16 9.26 -10.37 3.79
CA TYR A 16 7.93 -9.80 4.06
C TYR A 16 6.79 -10.59 3.41
N ALA A 17 7.03 -11.29 2.29
CA ALA A 17 6.03 -12.17 1.70
C ALA A 17 5.83 -13.42 2.57
N LEU A 18 6.91 -13.99 3.10
CA LEU A 18 6.85 -15.12 4.04
C LEU A 18 6.12 -14.73 5.33
N ILE A 19 6.49 -13.61 5.95
CA ILE A 19 5.82 -13.12 7.17
C ILE A 19 4.32 -12.97 6.93
N ARG A 20 3.89 -12.35 5.82
CA ARG A 20 2.46 -12.23 5.49
C ARG A 20 1.76 -13.57 5.26
N ARG A 21 2.48 -14.56 4.73
CA ARG A 21 1.93 -15.90 4.49
C ARG A 21 1.70 -16.65 5.79
N PHE A 22 2.61 -16.54 6.76
CA PHE A 22 2.51 -17.24 8.05
C PHE A 22 1.73 -16.48 9.11
N PHE A 23 1.67 -15.15 9.01
CA PHE A 23 0.98 -14.27 9.96
C PHE A 23 -0.02 -13.36 9.21
N PRO A 24 -1.10 -13.92 8.64
CA PRO A 24 -2.10 -13.12 7.95
C PRO A 24 -2.80 -12.20 8.94
N ARG A 25 -2.86 -10.90 8.61
CA ARG A 25 -3.64 -9.93 9.38
C ARG A 25 -5.11 -10.08 9.04
N LYS A 26 -5.96 -10.11 10.06
CA LYS A 26 -7.43 -10.12 9.94
C LYS A 26 -8.05 -8.72 10.00
N GLU A 27 -7.22 -7.71 10.23
CA GLU A 27 -7.63 -6.31 10.33
C GLU A 27 -7.84 -5.69 8.94
N LEU A 28 -8.78 -4.73 8.87
CA LEU A 28 -8.95 -3.87 7.71
C LEU A 28 -7.89 -2.76 7.70
N ALA A 29 -7.20 -2.58 6.58
CA ALA A 29 -6.30 -1.46 6.36
C ALA A 29 -6.92 -0.46 5.37
N VAL A 30 -7.04 0.80 5.78
CA VAL A 30 -7.52 1.90 4.92
C VAL A 30 -6.34 2.75 4.49
N LEU A 31 -6.03 2.75 3.19
CA LEU A 31 -4.94 3.55 2.62
C LEU A 31 -5.48 4.86 2.08
N ARG A 32 -4.92 5.97 2.55
CA ARG A 32 -5.28 7.32 2.10
C ARG A 32 -4.27 7.85 1.09
N TYR A 33 -4.77 8.29 -0.05
CA TYR A 33 -4.03 9.05 -1.05
C TYR A 33 -4.51 10.51 -1.03
N HIS A 34 -3.58 11.48 -1.09
CA HIS A 34 -3.95 12.91 -1.12
C HIS A 34 -4.00 13.43 -2.56
N ALA A 35 -2.94 13.18 -3.34
CA ALA A 35 -2.86 13.64 -4.72
C ALA A 35 -2.09 12.65 -5.60
N VAL A 36 -2.58 12.47 -6.83
CA VAL A 36 -1.88 11.77 -7.91
C VAL A 36 -1.62 12.77 -9.02
N CYS A 37 -0.39 13.29 -9.14
CA CYS A 37 -0.08 14.36 -10.09
C CYS A 37 1.27 14.15 -10.78
N PRO A 38 1.45 14.66 -12.01
CA PRO A 38 2.76 14.68 -12.67
C PRO A 38 3.82 15.43 -11.85
N PRO A 39 5.12 15.11 -12.05
CA PRO A 39 6.21 15.86 -11.42
C PRO A 39 6.13 17.36 -11.73
N GLY A 40 6.39 18.20 -10.73
CA GLY A 40 6.35 19.66 -10.87
C GLY A 40 4.96 20.29 -10.79
N SER A 41 3.91 19.50 -10.55
CA SER A 41 2.57 20.06 -10.28
C SER A 41 2.55 20.86 -8.98
N ALA A 42 2.03 22.09 -9.04
CA ALA A 42 1.81 22.93 -7.86
C ALA A 42 0.53 22.57 -7.07
N TYR A 43 -0.22 21.55 -7.50
CA TYR A 43 -1.51 21.18 -6.90
C TYR A 43 -1.41 20.67 -5.46
N ALA A 44 -0.32 19.98 -5.12
CA ALA A 44 -0.10 19.42 -3.80
C ALA A 44 1.38 19.45 -3.41
N SER A 45 1.67 19.51 -2.11
CA SER A 45 3.06 19.49 -1.65
C SER A 45 3.75 18.16 -2.04
N PRO A 46 5.06 18.17 -2.35
CA PRO A 46 5.77 16.97 -2.79
C PRO A 46 5.68 15.79 -1.80
N GLY A 47 5.51 16.06 -0.50
CA GLY A 47 5.41 15.04 0.53
C GLY A 47 4.10 14.24 0.54
N ILE A 48 3.05 14.73 -0.13
CA ILE A 48 1.73 14.06 -0.18
C ILE A 48 1.28 13.73 -1.61
N CYS A 49 2.12 14.02 -2.59
CA CYS A 49 1.87 13.76 -4.00
C CYS A 49 2.60 12.50 -4.45
N VAL A 50 1.88 11.59 -5.11
CA VAL A 50 2.47 10.44 -5.82
C VAL A 50 2.37 10.66 -7.32
N THR A 51 3.42 10.28 -8.06
CA THR A 51 3.35 10.32 -9.53
C THR A 51 2.34 9.30 -10.05
N PRO A 52 1.75 9.50 -11.25
CA PRO A 52 0.84 8.53 -11.86
C PRO A 52 1.47 7.15 -12.00
N GLU A 53 2.75 7.08 -12.40
CA GLU A 53 3.50 5.83 -12.53
C GLU A 53 3.72 5.18 -11.16
N GLY A 54 4.02 5.99 -10.14
CA GLY A 54 4.14 5.53 -8.75
C GLY A 54 2.83 4.94 -8.24
N PHE A 55 1.72 5.64 -8.46
CA PHE A 55 0.38 5.18 -8.09
C PHE A 55 0.03 3.87 -8.79
N ARG A 56 0.22 3.77 -10.12
CA ARG A 56 -0.02 2.52 -10.87
C ARG A 56 0.79 1.33 -10.32
N ARG A 57 2.06 1.54 -9.95
CA ARG A 57 2.88 0.47 -9.33
C ARG A 57 2.31 0.04 -7.97
N GLN A 58 1.88 0.99 -7.15
CA GLN A 58 1.29 0.71 -5.84
C GLN A 58 -0.04 -0.03 -5.97
N ILE A 59 -0.96 0.41 -6.84
CA ILE A 59 -2.24 -0.27 -7.08
C ILE A 59 -2.01 -1.69 -7.61
N ARG A 60 -1.09 -1.87 -8.57
CA ARG A 60 -0.74 -3.22 -9.08
C ARG A 60 -0.23 -4.13 -7.98
N TYR A 61 0.60 -3.61 -7.09
CA TYR A 61 1.11 -4.37 -5.95
C TYR A 61 -0.02 -4.74 -4.98
N LEU A 62 -0.88 -3.78 -4.63
CA LEU A 62 -2.00 -4.00 -3.73
C LEU A 62 -2.98 -5.04 -4.28
N ALA A 63 -3.44 -4.87 -5.52
CA ALA A 63 -4.37 -5.79 -6.18
C ALA A 63 -3.83 -7.23 -6.30
N ARG A 64 -2.50 -7.40 -6.36
CA ARG A 64 -1.87 -8.73 -6.42
C ARG A 64 -1.69 -9.39 -5.06
N ARG A 65 -1.68 -8.63 -3.97
CA ARG A 65 -1.24 -9.11 -2.64
C ARG A 65 -2.30 -8.97 -1.56
N TYR A 66 -3.34 -8.19 -1.80
CA TYR A 66 -4.41 -7.90 -0.86
C TYR A 66 -5.77 -7.96 -1.56
N PRO A 67 -6.83 -8.45 -0.89
CA PRO A 67 -8.18 -8.24 -1.35
C PRO A 67 -8.54 -6.76 -1.19
N VAL A 68 -8.65 -6.03 -2.31
CA VAL A 68 -9.13 -4.65 -2.32
C VAL A 68 -10.65 -4.69 -2.31
N LEU A 69 -11.26 -4.18 -1.23
CA LEU A 69 -12.69 -4.28 -1.01
C LEU A 69 -13.41 -2.99 -1.42
N PRO A 70 -14.60 -3.10 -2.04
CA PRO A 70 -15.59 -2.04 -2.03
C PRO A 70 -15.90 -1.58 -0.60
N LEU A 71 -16.24 -0.31 -0.43
CA LEU A 71 -16.44 0.28 0.89
C LEU A 71 -17.62 -0.36 1.65
N ASP A 72 -18.71 -0.61 0.96
CA ASP A 72 -19.90 -1.28 1.47
C ASP A 72 -19.58 -2.69 1.97
N GLU A 73 -18.80 -3.47 1.20
CA GLU A 73 -18.35 -4.79 1.62
C GLU A 73 -17.42 -4.72 2.84
N ALA A 74 -16.50 -3.74 2.88
CA ALA A 74 -15.61 -3.55 4.01
C ALA A 74 -16.38 -3.22 5.31
N VAL A 75 -17.39 -2.35 5.23
CA VAL A 75 -18.27 -2.00 6.35
C VAL A 75 -19.06 -3.22 6.83
N GLU A 76 -19.59 -4.02 5.91
CA GLU A 76 -20.36 -5.20 6.27
C GLU A 76 -19.50 -6.24 6.98
N ARG A 77 -18.27 -6.48 6.49
CA ARG A 77 -17.31 -7.38 7.17
C ARG A 77 -16.98 -6.89 8.57
N LEU A 78 -16.72 -5.60 8.75
CA LEU A 78 -16.44 -5.02 10.07
C LEU A 78 -17.61 -5.19 11.05
N ARG A 79 -18.85 -5.09 10.58
CA ARG A 79 -20.04 -5.29 11.43
C ARG A 79 -20.21 -6.73 11.90
N ARG A 80 -19.75 -7.70 11.10
CA ARG A 80 -19.88 -9.13 11.40
C ARG A 80 -18.79 -9.68 12.33
N GLY A 81 -17.70 -8.93 12.53
CA GLY A 81 -16.51 -9.38 13.27
C GLY A 81 -15.59 -10.28 12.46
#